data_AF-A0AAU6RC07-F1
#
_entry.id   AF-A0AAU6RC07-F1
#
_cell.length_a   1.000
_cell.length_b   1.000
_cell.length_c   1.000
_cell.angle_alpha   90.00
_cell.angle_beta   90.00
_cell.angle_gamma   90.00
#
_symmetry.space_group_name_H-M   'P 1'
#
loop_
_entity.id
_entity.type
_entity.pdbx_description
1 polymer ?
#
loop_
_entity_poly.entity_id
_entity_poly.type
_entity_poly.pdbx_seq_one_letter_code
_entity_poly.pdbx_strand_id
1 'polypeptide(L)' 'MANLSILKTGKAKAVRISTLEAICDYLDCQPGDIIVNEKKVSD' A
#
# COMPACT_ATOMS: atom_id res chain seq x y z
N MET A 1 -14.30 -11.43 -3.55
CA MET A 1 -14.46 -9.97 -3.33
C MET A 1 -13.29 -9.47 -2.52
N ALA A 2 -12.62 -8.40 -2.96
CA ALA A 2 -11.58 -7.74 -2.16
C ALA A 2 -12.24 -6.76 -1.18
N ASN A 3 -11.86 -6.79 0.10
CA ASN A 3 -12.41 -5.90 1.13
C ASN A 3 -11.34 -4.91 1.57
N LEU A 4 -11.68 -3.62 1.67
CA LEU A 4 -10.76 -2.56 2.10
C LEU A 4 -10.18 -2.80 3.51
N SER A 5 -10.88 -3.55 4.37
CA SER A 5 -10.41 -3.91 5.71
C SER A 5 -9.10 -4.72 5.72
N ILE A 6 -8.75 -5.42 4.63
CA ILE A 6 -7.49 -6.18 4.54
C ILE A 6 -6.27 -5.25 4.43
N LEU A 7 -6.43 -4.10 3.79
CA LEU A 7 -5.39 -3.07 3.70
C LEU A 7 -5.21 -2.41 5.07
N LYS A 8 -6.32 -2.02 5.73
CA LYS A 8 -6.29 -1.42 7.08
C LYS A 8 -5.61 -2.31 8.13
N THR A 9 -5.75 -3.63 8.01
CA THR A 9 -5.17 -4.60 8.96
C THR A 9 -3.72 -4.98 8.64
N GLY A 10 -3.13 -4.46 7.55
CA GLY A 10 -1.79 -4.82 7.12
C GLY A 10 -1.63 -6.28 6.67
N LYS A 11 -2.74 -6.99 6.43
CA LYS A 11 -2.74 -8.41 6.04
C LYS A 11 -2.77 -8.62 4.53
N ALA A 12 -2.83 -7.54 3.75
CA ALA A 12 -2.83 -7.60 2.30
C ALA A 12 -1.48 -8.15 1.81
N LYS A 13 -1.51 -9.26 1.06
CA LYS A 13 -0.31 -9.87 0.49
C LYS A 13 0.17 -9.18 -0.78
N ALA A 14 -0.76 -8.60 -1.53
CA ALA A 14 -0.50 -7.90 -2.79
C ALA A 14 -1.59 -6.85 -3.02
N VAL A 15 -1.24 -5.81 -3.76
CA VAL A 15 -2.13 -4.76 -4.25
C VAL A 15 -1.81 -4.51 -5.71
N ARG A 16 -2.82 -4.22 -6.54
CA ARG A 16 -2.59 -3.83 -7.93
C ARG A 16 -2.06 -2.41 -7.97
N ILE A 17 -1.13 -2.12 -8.87
CA ILE A 17 -0.63 -0.75 -9.05
C ILE A 17 -1.76 0.22 -9.35
N SER A 18 -2.74 -0.15 -10.17
CA SER A 18 -3.92 0.70 -10.45
C SER A 18 -4.77 1.03 -9.22
N THR A 19 -4.75 0.19 -8.19
CA THR A 19 -5.40 0.51 -6.91
C THR A 19 -4.58 1.51 -6.11
N LEU A 20 -3.25 1.41 -6.15
CA LEU A 20 -2.38 2.42 -5.55
C LEU A 20 -2.48 3.75 -6.29
N GLU A 21 -2.54 3.75 -7.62
CA GLU A 21 -2.77 4.96 -8.43
C GLU A 21 -4.05 5.68 -8.01
N ALA A 22 -5.17 4.98 -7.89
CA ALA A 22 -6.42 5.59 -7.43
C ALA A 22 -6.34 6.16 -5.99
N ILE A 23 -5.52 5.58 -5.12
CA ILE A 23 -5.27 6.13 -3.77
C ILE A 23 -4.41 7.40 -3.89
N CYS A 24 -3.40 7.36 -4.75
CA CYS A 24 -2.48 8.47 -4.99
C CYS A 24 -3.19 9.68 -5.61
N ASP A 25 -4.13 9.46 -6.53
CA ASP A 25 -4.97 10.51 -7.11
C ASP A 25 -5.78 11.25 -6.05
N TYR A 26 -6.23 10.54 -5.01
CA TYR A 26 -6.97 11.14 -3.90
C TYR A 26 -6.07 11.84 -2.88
N LEU A 27 -4.87 11.29 -2.65
CA LEU A 27 -3.92 11.79 -1.65
C LEU A 27 -2.90 12.79 -2.21
N ASP A 28 -2.95 13.09 -3.51
CA ASP A 28 -1.99 13.93 -4.24
C ASP A 28 -0.54 13.47 -4.01
N CYS A 29 -0.29 12.18 -4.25
CA CYS A 29 1.05 11.57 -4.12
C CYS A 29 1.38 10.65 -5.31
N GLN A 30 2.51 9.96 -5.24
CA GLN A 30 2.90 8.91 -6.18
C GLN A 30 2.91 7.55 -5.47
N PRO A 31 2.73 6.42 -6.20
CA PRO A 31 2.74 5.09 -5.59
C PRO A 31 4.02 4.78 -4.80
N GLY A 32 5.15 5.36 -5.22
CA GLY A 32 6.44 5.25 -4.53
C GLY A 32 6.46 5.91 -3.15
N ASP A 33 5.60 6.90 -2.90
CA ASP A 33 5.53 7.61 -1.61
C ASP A 33 4.84 6.76 -0.53
N ILE A 34 4.02 5.78 -0.92
CA ILE A 34 3.27 4.90 -0.01
C ILE A 34 4.04 3.60 0.30
N ILE A 35 4.88 3.13 -0.63
CA ILE A 35 5.59 1.86 -0.50
C ILE A 35 6.91 2.06 0.25
N VAL A 36 7.04 1.44 1.42
CA VAL A 36 8.29 1.42 2.20
C VAL A 36 8.82 0.00 2.31
N ASN A 37 10.11 -0.19 2.04
CA ASN A 37 10.80 -1.45 2.29
C ASN A 37 11.45 -1.40 3.68
N GLU A 38 10.73 -1.87 4.70
CA GLU A 38 11.28 -2.01 6.05
C GLU A 38 12.24 -3.21 6.10
N LYS A 39 13.54 -2.96 5.92
CA LYS A 39 14.55 -3.92 6.33
C LYS A 39 14.53 -3.96 7.85
N LYS A 40 14.10 -5.09 8.44
CA LYS A 40 14.38 -5.35 9.85
C LYS A 40 15.89 -5.54 10.00
N VAL A 41 16.59 -4.45 10.34
CA VAL A 41 17.95 -4.53 10.85
C VAL A 41 17.81 -5.08 12.26
N SER A 42 18.15 -6.36 12.42
CA SER A 42 18.34 -6.96 13.73
C SER A 42 19.72 -6.53 14.22
N ASP A 43 19.75 -5.49 15.07
CA ASP A 43 20.86 -5.24 15.99
C ASP A 43 20.98 -6.37 17.02
#